data_AF-A0A1F9NLH1-F1
#
_entry.id   AF-A0A1F9NLH1-F1
#
_cell.length_a   1.000
_cell.length_b   1.000
_cell.length_c   1.000
_cell.angle_alpha   90.00
_cell.angle_beta   90.00
_cell.angle_gamma   90.00
#
_symmetry.space_group_name_H-M   'P 1'
#
loop_
_entity.id
_entity.type
_entity.pdbx_description
1 polymer ?
#
loop_
_entity_poly.entity_id
_entity_poly.type
_entity_poly.pdbx_seq_one_letter_code
_entity_poly.pdbx_strand_id
1 'polypeptide(L)'
;MRVGEVLNLTIQNPKSGRAEETVYVPRKIMARLTDYVRDRNISKNDKIFPISYVAAWSMVSKAGKMVDIELRPHDLRRHAATYASRSGTPIEIVSKVILRHADLSTT
;
A
#
# COMPACT_ATOMS: atom_id res chain seq x y z
N MET A 1 4.32 14.35 0.37
CA MET A 1 5.28 13.24 0.54
C MET A 1 6.62 13.72 0.03
N ARG A 2 7.59 14.02 0.91
CA ARG A 2 8.92 14.49 0.47
C ARG A 2 9.77 13.27 0.11
N VAL A 3 10.56 13.37 -0.95
CA VAL A 3 11.32 12.25 -1.56
C VAL A 3 12.30 11.57 -0.56
N GLY A 4 12.62 12.22 0.57
CA GLY A 4 13.45 11.64 1.65
C GLY A 4 12.71 10.91 2.79
N GLU A 5 11.40 10.64 2.70
CA GLU A 5 10.61 10.04 3.80
C GLU A 5 9.96 8.68 3.50
N VAL A 6 10.48 7.97 2.50
CA VAL A 6 9.96 6.66 2.10
C VAL A 6 10.95 5.56 2.39
N LEU A 7 10.43 4.41 2.79
CA LEU A 7 11.18 3.17 2.96
C LEU A 7 10.68 2.13 1.96
N ASN A 8 11.54 1.20 1.61
CA ASN A 8 11.28 0.13 0.64
C ASN A 8 10.78 -1.14 1.34
N LEU A 9 9.76 -1.77 0.75
CA LEU A 9 9.30 -3.12 1.03
C LEU A 9 9.45 -3.96 -0.22
N THR A 10 9.98 -5.16 -0.09
CA THR A 10 10.08 -6.11 -1.20
C THR A 10 8.89 -7.07 -1.16
N ILE A 11 8.12 -7.12 -2.25
CA ILE A 11 7.10 -8.13 -2.50
C ILE A 11 7.76 -9.29 -3.23
N GLN A 12 7.70 -10.47 -2.64
CA GLN A 12 8.17 -11.73 -3.21
C GLN A 12 7.05 -12.36 -4.07
N ASN A 13 7.41 -12.90 -5.24
CA ASN A 13 6.49 -13.56 -6.18
C ASN A 13 5.21 -12.73 -6.50
N PRO A 14 5.34 -11.47 -6.94
CA PRO A 14 4.21 -10.64 -7.36
C PRO A 14 3.43 -11.23 -8.54
N LYS A 15 2.17 -10.82 -8.68
CA LYS A 15 1.29 -11.19 -9.81
C LYS A 15 1.84 -10.81 -11.19
N SER A 16 2.83 -9.92 -11.24
CA SER A 16 3.50 -9.51 -12.48
C SER A 16 4.40 -10.60 -13.07
N GLY A 17 4.63 -11.71 -12.36
CA GLY A 17 5.53 -12.79 -12.80
C GLY A 17 7.02 -12.49 -12.60
N ARG A 18 7.35 -11.33 -12.01
CA ARG A 18 8.71 -11.00 -11.59
C ARG A 18 9.09 -11.77 -10.32
N ALA A 19 10.39 -11.98 -10.09
CA ALA A 19 10.86 -12.60 -8.85
C ALA A 19 10.54 -11.72 -7.63
N GLU A 20 10.80 -10.42 -7.76
CA GLU A 20 10.60 -9.44 -6.70
C GLU A 20 10.06 -8.11 -7.26
N GLU A 21 9.34 -7.38 -6.42
CA GLU A 21 8.89 -6.02 -6.72
C GLU A 21 9.09 -5.12 -5.49
N THR A 22 9.79 -4.00 -5.68
CA THR A 22 9.98 -3.01 -4.61
C THR A 22 8.79 -2.05 -4.55
N VAL A 23 8.24 -1.87 -3.36
CA VAL A 23 7.18 -0.91 -3.05
C VAL A 23 7.71 0.12 -2.07
N TYR A 24 7.43 1.39 -2.33
CA TYR A 24 7.80 2.46 -1.41
C TYR A 24 6.64 2.79 -0.50
N VAL A 25 6.93 2.85 0.80
CA VAL A 25 5.96 3.04 1.87
C VAL A 25 6.42 4.22 2.74
N PRO A 26 5.53 5.12 3.18
CA PRO A 26 5.90 6.20 4.08
C PRO A 26 6.53 5.66 5.37
N ARG A 27 7.56 6.34 5.89
CA ARG A 27 8.25 5.97 7.15
C ARG A 27 7.30 5.65 8.30
N LYS A 28 6.25 6.45 8.49
CA LYS A 28 5.24 6.25 9.55
C LYS A 28 4.49 4.93 9.43
N ILE A 29 4.21 4.49 8.20
CA ILE A 29 3.52 3.22 7.95
C ILE A 29 4.49 2.05 8.15
N MET A 30 5.74 2.19 7.71
CA MET A 30 6.77 1.18 7.97
C MET A 30 6.96 0.97 9.47
N ALA A 31 7.09 2.05 10.25
CA ALA A 31 7.23 1.96 11.71
C ALA A 31 6.07 1.16 12.34
N ARG A 32 4.82 1.50 11.99
CA ARG A 32 3.63 0.76 12.47
C ARG A 32 3.62 -0.70 12.04
N LEU A 33 4.09 -1.00 10.83
CA LEU A 33 4.18 -2.38 10.34
C LEU A 33 5.25 -3.17 11.10
N THR A 34 6.40 -2.56 11.37
CA THR A 34 7.48 -3.15 12.16
C THR A 34 7.03 -3.43 13.59
N ASP A 35 6.34 -2.47 14.23
CA ASP A 35 5.78 -2.64 15.57
C ASP A 35 4.77 -3.80 15.58
N TYR A 36 3.86 -3.84 14.59
CA TYR A 36 2.90 -4.94 14.47
C TYR A 36 3.57 -6.31 14.30
N VAL A 37 4.60 -6.42 13.44
CA VAL A 37 5.36 -7.67 13.23
C VAL A 37 6.04 -8.12 14.52
N ARG A 38 6.61 -7.17 15.28
CA ARG A 38 7.24 -7.43 16.57
C ARG A 38 6.21 -7.90 17.61
N ASP A 39 5.13 -7.16 17.79
CA ASP A 39 4.09 -7.44 18.79
C ASP A 39 3.40 -8.78 18.55
N ARG A 40 3.28 -9.18 17.27
CA ARG A 40 2.70 -10.46 16.86
C ARG A 40 3.72 -11.59 16.73
N ASN A 41 5.00 -11.35 17.03
CA ASN A 41 6.10 -12.31 16.90
C ASN A 41 6.14 -13.02 15.53
N ILE A 42 5.92 -12.27 14.46
CA ILE A 42 5.87 -12.82 13.09
C ILE A 42 7.28 -13.10 12.61
N SER A 43 7.55 -14.34 12.18
CA SER A 43 8.87 -14.73 11.68
C SER A 43 9.10 -14.22 10.25
N LYS A 44 10.37 -14.21 9.82
CA LYS A 44 10.78 -13.75 8.48
C LYS A 44 10.11 -14.51 7.33
N ASN A 45 9.76 -15.77 7.56
CA ASN A 45 9.13 -16.63 6.55
C ASN A 45 7.60 -16.65 6.63
N ASP A 46 7.03 -15.98 7.64
CA ASP A 46 5.58 -15.97 7.84
C ASP A 46 4.94 -14.85 7.01
N LYS A 47 3.70 -15.10 6.58
CA LYS A 47 2.89 -14.04 5.98
C LYS A 47 2.50 -13.05 7.07
N ILE A 48 2.88 -11.78 6.91
CA ILE A 48 2.51 -10.70 7.85
C ILE A 48 0.99 -10.61 8.03
N PHE A 49 0.24 -10.76 6.94
CA PHE A 49 -1.22 -10.85 6.94
C PHE A 49 -1.66 -12.15 6.27
N PRO A 50 -1.94 -13.22 7.04
CA PRO A 50 -2.36 -14.50 6.50
C PRO A 50 -3.86 -14.51 6.14
N ILE A 51 -4.29 -13.55 5.32
CA ILE A 51 -5.69 -13.38 4.90
C ILE A 51 -5.86 -13.43 3.39
N SER A 52 -7.05 -13.82 2.93
CA SER A 52 -7.40 -13.77 1.51
C SER A 52 -7.69 -12.34 1.05
N TYR A 53 -7.69 -12.12 -0.26
CA TYR A 53 -8.10 -10.84 -0.85
C TYR A 53 -9.54 -10.46 -0.44
N VAL A 54 -10.46 -11.42 -0.43
CA VAL A 54 -11.87 -11.19 -0.05
C VAL A 54 -11.98 -10.80 1.42
N ALA A 55 -11.17 -11.39 2.30
CA ALA A 55 -11.12 -11.02 3.71
C ALA A 55 -10.61 -9.58 3.88
N ALA A 56 -9.52 -9.20 3.19
CA ALA A 56 -9.01 -7.84 3.21
C ALA A 56 -10.05 -6.82 2.67
N TRP A 57 -10.74 -7.16 1.58
CA TRP A 57 -11.83 -6.34 1.03
C TRP A 57 -12.96 -6.15 2.05
N SER A 58 -13.41 -7.24 2.69
CA SER A 58 -14.47 -7.19 3.71
C SER A 58 -14.06 -6.33 4.91
N MET A 59 -12.80 -6.39 5.34
CA MET A 59 -12.28 -5.52 6.41
C MET A 59 -12.40 -4.04 6.05
N VAL A 60 -12.03 -3.65 4.83
CA VAL A 60 -12.13 -2.26 4.35
C VAL A 60 -13.60 -1.81 4.32
N SER A 61 -14.49 -2.64 3.77
CA SER A 61 -15.92 -2.32 3.73
C SER A 61 -16.55 -2.21 5.12
N LYS A 62 -16.15 -3.06 6.07
CA LYS A 62 -16.58 -2.96 7.48
C LYS A 62 -16.08 -1.68 8.12
N ALA A 63 -14.81 -1.31 7.91
CA ALA A 63 -14.25 -0.07 8.44
C ALA A 63 -14.98 1.18 7.90
N GLY A 64 -15.38 1.17 6.61
CA GLY A 64 -16.23 2.22 6.04
C GLY A 64 -17.58 2.31 6.74
N LYS A 65 -18.27 1.17 6.91
CA LYS A 65 -19.58 1.12 7.60
C LYS A 65 -19.51 1.64 9.05
N MET A 66 -18.41 1.41 9.76
CA MET A 66 -18.22 1.95 11.12
C MET A 66 -18.22 3.48 11.18
N VAL A 67 -17.96 4.15 10.07
CA VAL A 67 -17.99 5.61 9.94
C VAL A 67 -19.05 6.08 8.95
N ASP A 68 -20.04 5.23 8.66
CA ASP A 68 -21.17 5.49 7.75
C ASP A 68 -20.77 5.89 6.32
N ILE A 69 -19.72 5.26 5.78
CA ILE A 69 -19.24 5.48 4.41
C ILE A 69 -19.15 4.16 3.65
N GLU A 70 -19.58 4.16 2.38
CA GLU A 70 -19.28 3.06 1.47
C GLU A 70 -17.82 3.12 1.02
N LEU A 71 -16.93 2.44 1.75
CA LEU A 71 -15.50 2.41 1.47
C LEU A 71 -15.09 1.13 0.73
N ARG A 72 -14.40 1.29 -0.41
CA ARG A 72 -13.78 0.18 -1.15
C ARG A 72 -12.26 0.35 -1.21
N PRO A 73 -11.48 -0.73 -1.39
CA PRO A 73 -10.03 -0.64 -1.54
C PRO A 73 -9.57 0.31 -2.66
N HIS A 74 -10.36 0.43 -3.74
CA HIS A 74 -10.07 1.38 -4.82
C HIS A 74 -10.13 2.83 -4.33
N ASP A 75 -11.07 3.18 -3.46
CA ASP A 75 -11.23 4.55 -2.96
C ASP A 75 -10.01 4.96 -2.11
N LEU A 76 -9.46 4.04 -1.31
CA LEU A 76 -8.20 4.24 -0.58
C LEU A 76 -7.02 4.48 -1.51
N ARG A 77 -6.91 3.69 -2.58
CA ARG A 77 -5.87 3.85 -3.61
C ARG A 77 -5.98 5.20 -4.32
N ARG A 78 -7.20 5.59 -4.71
CA ARG A 78 -7.48 6.89 -5.35
C ARG A 78 -7.13 8.05 -4.42
N HIS A 79 -7.50 7.94 -3.15
CA HIS A 79 -7.18 8.95 -2.15
C HIS A 79 -5.66 9.12 -1.97
N ALA A 80 -4.90 8.02 -1.89
CA ALA A 80 -3.44 8.08 -1.78
C ALA A 80 -2.78 8.80 -2.96
N ALA A 81 -3.20 8.48 -4.20
CA ALA A 81 -2.68 9.15 -5.39
C ALA A 81 -3.06 10.64 -5.44
N THR A 82 -4.33 10.96 -5.12
CA THR A 82 -4.83 12.35 -5.06
C THR A 82 -4.06 13.16 -4.02
N TYR A 83 -3.86 12.61 -2.82
CA TYR A 83 -3.12 13.26 -1.75
C TYR A 83 -1.67 13.55 -2.14
N ALA A 84 -0.99 12.58 -2.77
CA ALA A 84 0.38 12.76 -3.23
C ALA A 84 0.49 13.82 -4.33
N SER A 85 -0.40 13.79 -5.32
CA SER A 85 -0.48 14.80 -6.39
C SER A 85 -0.71 16.20 -5.82
N ARG A 86 -1.69 16.36 -4.93
CA ARG A 86 -1.98 17.65 -4.25
C ARG A 86 -0.84 18.12 -3.34
N SER A 87 0.03 17.22 -2.90
CA SER A 87 1.23 17.56 -2.12
C SER A 87 2.43 17.96 -3.00
N GLY A 88 2.25 18.13 -4.31
CA GLY A 88 3.30 18.49 -5.27
C GLY A 88 4.22 17.32 -5.64
N THR A 89 3.78 16.07 -5.45
CA THR A 89 4.58 14.90 -5.86
C THR A 89 4.54 14.79 -7.39
N PRO A 90 5.68 14.66 -8.09
CA PRO A 90 5.71 14.50 -9.55
C PRO A 90 4.85 13.31 -10.01
N ILE A 91 4.20 13.45 -11.17
CA ILE A 91 3.24 12.47 -11.68
C ILE A 91 3.87 11.11 -11.95
N GLU A 92 5.15 11.09 -12.35
CA GLU A 92 5.94 9.88 -12.56
C GLU A 92 6.08 9.09 -11.27
N ILE A 93 6.28 9.79 -10.14
CA ILE A 93 6.36 9.17 -8.81
C ILE A 93 4.98 8.67 -8.40
N VAL A 94 3.91 9.45 -8.58
CA VAL A 94 2.55 8.99 -8.27
C VAL A 94 2.20 7.73 -9.09
N SER A 95 2.49 7.73 -10.38
CA SER A 95 2.21 6.64 -11.31
C SER A 95 3.03 5.38 -11.00
N LYS A 96 4.36 5.50 -10.90
CA LYS A 96 5.26 4.35 -10.78
C LYS A 96 5.42 3.83 -9.36
N VAL A 97 5.29 4.70 -8.36
CA VAL A 97 5.55 4.34 -6.96
C VAL A 97 4.25 4.06 -6.19
N ILE A 98 3.26 4.95 -6.28
CA ILE A 98 2.02 4.83 -5.47
C ILE A 98 1.02 3.92 -6.19
N LEU A 99 0.78 4.19 -7.47
CA LEU A 99 -0.13 3.39 -8.28
C LEU A 99 0.59 2.13 -8.80
N ARG A 100 1.88 2.18 -9.10
CA ARG A 100 2.61 1.05 -9.70
C ARG A 100 2.01 0.64 -11.05
N HIS A 101 1.65 1.63 -11.86
CA HIS A 101 1.17 1.40 -13.21
C HIS A 101 2.32 1.09 -14.17
N ALA A 102 2.15 0.09 -15.03
CA ALA A 102 3.11 -0.28 -16.05
C ALA A 102 3.31 0.85 -17.08
N ASP A 103 2.28 1.65 -17.34
CA ASP A 103 2.29 2.77 -18.28
C ASP A 103 1.71 4.05 -17.65
N LEU A 104 2.28 5.21 -17.98
CA LEU A 104 1.81 6.52 -17.54
C LEU A 104 0.42 6.85 -18.09
N SER A 105 0.04 6.30 -19.26
CA SER A 105 -1.29 6.48 -19.89
C SER A 105 -2.48 6.02 -19.02
N THR A 106 -2.21 5.17 -18.02
CA THR A 106 -3.23 4.63 -17.10
C THR A 106 -3.38 5.43 -15.80
N THR A 107 -2.70 6.57 -15.67
CA THR A 107 -2.55 7.37 -14.43
C THR A 107 -3.57 8.49 -14.32
#